data_AF-A0A372RBX4-F1
#
_entry.id   AF-A0A372RBX4-F1
#
_cell.length_a   1.000
_cell.length_b   1.000
_cell.length_c   1.000
_cell.angle_alpha   90.00
_cell.angle_beta   90.00
_cell.angle_gamma   90.00
#
_symmetry.space_group_name_H-M   'P 1'
#
loop_
_entity.id
_entity.type
_entity.pdbx_description
1 polymer ?
#
loop_
_entity_poly.entity_id
_entity_poly.type
_entity_poly.pdbx_seq_one_letter_code
_entity_poly.pdbx_strand_id
1 'polypeptide(L)'
;MNEVQIWEHVIKWGLAQNPELSSDPKSYSKGDFDALKNTLQQCIPFIRFHNLTSKEFSNNILPYREILPKELYENLLNDFLDNNYKPIKKSNPRIIEEIKEIKEINPKNIKNIDSRIIKFQHTELISKWIDRLEITDKIKNYYEFKLLYRSELDFSGKFHEICDNQPGTVTVVKLKGSNEILGGFNPIKWKYVYDYSATKDSFIFSFKDSDSIVNHILSRVKDEAKALYNGNHGPSFGHSDLRIYYSNYVNKWGVCCRKASYEKLIRPITGADSVIEKYEVFRIVKA
;
A
#
# COMPACT_ATOMS: atom_id res chain seq x y z
N MET A 1 3.15 -28.29 -4.94
CA MET A 1 2.28 -28.06 -3.77
C MET A 1 0.90 -27.71 -4.32
N ASN A 2 -0.16 -28.40 -3.87
CA ASN A 2 -1.52 -28.06 -4.27
C ASN A 2 -2.01 -26.83 -3.48
N GLU A 3 -3.10 -26.21 -3.92
CA GLU A 3 -3.55 -24.94 -3.31
C GLU A 3 -3.99 -25.11 -1.85
N VAL A 4 -4.62 -26.25 -1.52
CA VAL A 4 -5.02 -26.55 -0.14
C VAL A 4 -3.82 -26.63 0.79
N GLN A 5 -2.70 -27.22 0.35
CA GLN A 5 -1.45 -27.21 1.12
C GLN A 5 -0.92 -25.80 1.31
N ILE A 6 -0.98 -24.93 0.28
CA ILE A 6 -0.57 -23.52 0.42
C ILE A 6 -1.41 -22.85 1.51
N TRP A 7 -2.72 -23.01 1.47
CA TRP A 7 -3.63 -22.47 2.48
C TRP A 7 -3.31 -22.98 3.89
N GLU A 8 -3.12 -24.28 4.07
CA GLU A 8 -2.74 -24.88 5.36
C GLU A 8 -1.43 -24.30 5.91
N HIS A 9 -0.43 -24.04 5.05
CA HIS A 9 0.82 -23.41 5.46
C HIS A 9 0.62 -21.95 5.85
N VAL A 10 -0.24 -21.21 5.14
CA VAL A 10 -0.59 -19.84 5.49
C VAL A 10 -1.29 -19.78 6.84
N ILE A 11 -2.24 -20.68 7.11
CA ILE A 11 -2.87 -20.79 8.43
C ILE A 11 -1.84 -21.11 9.51
N LYS A 12 -1.02 -22.15 9.32
CA LYS A 12 0.05 -22.52 10.28
C LYS A 12 0.98 -21.36 10.58
N TRP A 13 1.39 -20.61 9.55
CA TRP A 13 2.22 -19.42 9.72
C TRP A 13 1.48 -18.33 10.51
N GLY A 14 0.20 -18.08 10.21
CA GLY A 14 -0.64 -17.12 10.94
C GLY A 14 -0.79 -17.47 12.43
N LEU A 15 -0.98 -18.74 12.76
CA LEU A 15 -1.02 -19.22 14.14
C LEU A 15 0.32 -19.06 14.85
N ALA A 16 1.43 -19.33 14.15
CA ALA A 16 2.76 -19.11 14.72
C ALA A 16 3.05 -17.63 15.04
N GLN A 17 2.41 -16.69 14.34
CA GLN A 17 2.48 -15.26 14.65
C GLN A 17 1.53 -14.83 15.79
N ASN A 18 0.55 -15.67 16.16
CA ASN A 18 -0.44 -15.41 17.20
C ASN A 18 -0.48 -16.59 18.19
N PRO A 19 0.53 -16.75 19.06
CA PRO A 19 0.72 -17.96 19.87
C PRO A 19 -0.38 -18.21 20.91
N GLU A 20 -1.21 -17.21 21.22
CA GLU A 20 -2.37 -17.35 22.11
C GLU A 20 -3.57 -18.02 21.42
N LEU A 21 -3.55 -18.11 20.08
CA LEU A 21 -4.62 -18.74 19.32
C LEU A 21 -4.55 -20.26 19.41
N SER A 22 -5.70 -20.85 19.66
CA SER A 22 -5.90 -22.30 19.55
C SER A 22 -5.68 -22.79 18.12
N SER A 23 -5.34 -24.07 17.95
CA SER A 23 -5.31 -24.70 16.62
C SER A 23 -6.70 -25.05 16.10
N ASP A 24 -7.73 -25.07 16.95
CA ASP A 24 -9.12 -25.33 16.56
C ASP A 24 -9.90 -24.02 16.36
N PRO A 25 -10.24 -23.64 15.11
CA PRO A 25 -10.99 -22.41 14.82
C PRO A 25 -12.40 -22.39 15.41
N LYS A 26 -12.97 -23.53 15.83
CA LYS A 26 -14.29 -23.56 16.51
C LYS A 26 -14.26 -22.90 17.89
N SER A 27 -13.08 -22.80 18.50
CA SER A 27 -12.88 -22.18 19.80
C SER A 27 -12.68 -20.66 19.73
N TYR A 28 -12.63 -20.08 18.53
CA TYR A 28 -12.26 -18.68 18.35
C TYR A 28 -13.40 -17.74 18.72
N SER A 29 -13.04 -16.72 19.49
CA SER A 29 -13.83 -15.52 19.65
C SER A 29 -13.73 -14.62 18.41
N LYS A 30 -14.55 -13.57 18.37
CA LYS A 30 -14.44 -12.54 17.32
C LYS A 30 -13.05 -11.88 17.32
N GLY A 31 -12.49 -11.61 18.51
CA GLY A 31 -11.17 -11.00 18.64
C GLY A 31 -10.05 -11.89 18.09
N ASP A 32 -10.20 -13.21 18.25
CA ASP A 32 -9.24 -14.20 17.73
C ASP A 32 -9.23 -14.22 16.21
N PHE A 33 -10.43 -14.20 15.60
CA PHE A 33 -10.56 -14.06 14.15
C PHE A 33 -10.00 -12.72 13.65
N ASP A 34 -10.26 -11.62 14.34
CA ASP A 34 -9.73 -10.30 13.96
C ASP A 34 -8.19 -10.28 14.03
N ALA A 35 -7.59 -10.90 15.04
CA ALA A 35 -6.13 -11.04 15.15
C ALA A 35 -5.56 -11.83 13.97
N LEU A 36 -6.10 -13.04 13.71
CA LEU A 36 -5.62 -13.88 12.60
C LEU A 36 -5.85 -13.23 11.23
N LYS A 37 -7.00 -12.56 11.05
CA LYS A 37 -7.31 -11.78 9.84
C LYS A 37 -6.27 -10.70 9.59
N ASN A 38 -5.92 -9.92 10.61
CA ASN A 38 -4.92 -8.86 10.48
C ASN A 38 -3.54 -9.41 10.10
N THR A 39 -3.17 -10.58 10.59
CA THR A 39 -1.94 -11.26 10.21
C THR A 39 -1.96 -11.76 8.77
N LEU A 40 -3.08 -12.36 8.34
CA LEU A 40 -3.17 -13.06 7.05
C LEU A 40 -3.70 -12.22 5.90
N GLN A 41 -4.16 -10.99 6.16
CA GLN A 41 -4.78 -10.12 5.15
C GLN A 41 -3.93 -9.94 3.89
N GLN A 42 -2.60 -9.90 4.02
CA GLN A 42 -1.69 -9.75 2.89
C GLN A 42 -1.49 -11.06 2.12
N CYS A 43 -1.70 -12.21 2.75
CA CYS A 43 -1.53 -13.53 2.12
C CYS A 43 -2.76 -13.95 1.31
N ILE A 44 -3.97 -13.60 1.77
CA ILE A 44 -5.25 -14.00 1.16
C ILE A 44 -5.31 -13.76 -0.36
N PRO A 45 -4.89 -12.61 -0.90
CA PRO A 45 -5.00 -12.33 -2.34
C PRO A 45 -4.10 -13.20 -3.23
N PHE A 46 -3.13 -13.93 -2.65
CA PHE A 46 -2.26 -14.85 -3.38
C PHE A 46 -2.81 -16.27 -3.48
N ILE A 47 -3.83 -16.60 -2.68
CA ILE A 47 -4.46 -17.92 -2.65
C ILE A 47 -5.46 -18.02 -3.79
N ARG A 48 -5.33 -19.09 -4.58
CA ARG A 48 -6.19 -19.39 -5.72
C ARG A 48 -7.35 -20.25 -5.28
N PHE A 49 -8.28 -19.67 -4.50
CA PHE A 49 -9.39 -20.43 -3.92
C PHE A 49 -10.16 -21.27 -4.95
N HIS A 50 -10.32 -20.78 -6.19
CA HIS A 50 -10.94 -21.52 -7.30
C HIS A 50 -10.18 -22.77 -7.80
N ASN A 51 -8.99 -23.04 -7.26
CA ASN A 51 -8.25 -24.28 -7.52
C ASN A 51 -8.64 -25.39 -6.53
N LEU A 52 -9.37 -25.07 -5.48
CA LEU A 52 -9.85 -26.04 -4.50
C LEU A 52 -11.05 -26.81 -5.04
N THR A 53 -11.22 -28.03 -4.57
CA THR A 53 -12.47 -28.80 -4.67
C THR A 53 -13.49 -28.33 -3.63
N SER A 54 -14.78 -28.57 -3.85
CA SER A 54 -15.82 -28.23 -2.85
C SER A 54 -15.57 -28.90 -1.50
N LYS A 55 -14.99 -30.11 -1.51
CA LYS A 55 -14.57 -30.81 -0.28
C LYS A 55 -13.42 -30.08 0.43
N GLU A 56 -12.41 -29.64 -0.30
CA GLU A 56 -11.29 -28.89 0.28
C GLU A 56 -11.75 -27.51 0.79
N PHE A 57 -12.62 -26.81 0.05
CA PHE A 57 -13.25 -25.56 0.50
C PHE A 57 -14.03 -25.76 1.80
N SER A 58 -14.91 -26.76 1.84
CA SER A 58 -15.73 -27.05 3.01
C SER A 58 -14.90 -27.39 4.24
N ASN A 59 -13.82 -28.14 4.08
CA ASN A 59 -13.02 -28.62 5.21
C ASN A 59 -11.99 -27.60 5.69
N ASN A 60 -11.42 -26.79 4.78
CA ASN A 60 -10.25 -25.97 5.08
C ASN A 60 -10.52 -24.47 5.04
N ILE A 61 -11.52 -24.01 4.26
CA ILE A 61 -11.81 -22.58 4.11
C ILE A 61 -12.97 -22.17 5.02
N LEU A 62 -14.07 -22.92 5.02
CA LEU A 62 -15.26 -22.59 5.83
C LEU A 62 -14.99 -22.38 7.34
N PRO A 63 -14.10 -23.15 8.00
CA PRO A 63 -13.79 -22.92 9.41
C PRO A 63 -13.18 -21.54 9.68
N TYR A 64 -12.56 -20.94 8.67
CA TYR A 64 -11.89 -19.65 8.72
C TYR A 64 -12.62 -18.58 7.90
N ARG A 65 -13.92 -18.73 7.63
CA ARG A 65 -14.67 -17.77 6.81
C ARG A 65 -14.58 -16.31 7.29
N GLU A 66 -14.49 -16.09 8.60
CA GLU A 66 -14.45 -14.76 9.23
C GLU A 66 -13.17 -13.97 8.91
N ILE A 67 -12.07 -14.65 8.54
CA ILE A 67 -10.83 -13.96 8.16
C ILE A 67 -10.85 -13.47 6.70
N LEU A 68 -11.77 -13.97 5.88
CA LEU A 68 -11.87 -13.57 4.48
C LEU A 68 -12.65 -12.24 4.34
N PRO A 69 -12.32 -11.41 3.35
CA PRO A 69 -13.19 -10.30 2.95
C PRO A 69 -14.59 -10.81 2.61
N LYS A 70 -15.62 -10.10 3.07
CA LYS A 70 -17.02 -10.54 2.94
C LYS A 70 -17.42 -10.85 1.50
N GLU A 71 -17.11 -9.95 0.57
CA GLU A 71 -17.42 -10.13 -0.85
C GLU A 71 -16.67 -11.32 -1.46
N LEU A 72 -15.41 -11.55 -1.07
CA LEU A 72 -14.67 -12.73 -1.50
C LEU A 72 -15.38 -14.00 -1.03
N TYR A 73 -15.74 -14.06 0.24
CA TYR A 73 -16.38 -15.25 0.80
C TYR A 73 -17.73 -15.54 0.16
N GLU A 74 -18.57 -14.53 -0.05
CA GLU A 74 -19.88 -14.69 -0.69
C GLU A 74 -19.76 -15.21 -2.13
N ASN A 75 -18.80 -14.66 -2.91
CA ASN A 75 -18.54 -15.14 -4.26
C ASN A 75 -18.06 -16.59 -4.27
N LEU A 76 -17.07 -16.93 -3.42
CA LEU A 76 -16.59 -18.30 -3.29
C LEU A 76 -17.71 -19.24 -2.88
N LEU A 77 -18.53 -18.85 -1.90
CA LEU A 77 -19.65 -19.67 -1.44
C LEU A 77 -20.62 -19.97 -2.57
N ASN A 78 -21.00 -18.97 -3.37
CA ASN A 78 -21.87 -19.17 -4.53
C ASN A 78 -21.24 -20.11 -5.56
N ASP A 79 -19.96 -19.93 -5.88
CA ASP A 79 -19.24 -20.76 -6.84
C ASP A 79 -19.19 -22.23 -6.37
N PHE A 80 -18.85 -22.47 -5.10
CA PHE A 80 -18.70 -23.83 -4.56
C PHE A 80 -20.03 -24.54 -4.28
N LEU A 81 -21.13 -23.79 -4.14
CA LEU A 81 -22.49 -24.33 -4.03
C LEU A 81 -23.12 -24.66 -5.39
N ASP A 82 -22.56 -24.16 -6.50
CA ASP A 82 -22.99 -24.57 -7.83
C ASP A 82 -22.59 -26.03 -8.08
N ASN A 83 -23.58 -26.90 -8.29
CA ASN A 83 -23.39 -28.32 -8.58
C ASN A 83 -22.57 -28.57 -9.86
N ASN A 84 -22.41 -27.57 -10.73
CA ASN A 84 -21.60 -27.63 -11.94
C ASN A 84 -20.16 -27.14 -11.75
N TYR A 85 -19.80 -26.69 -10.54
CA TYR A 85 -18.48 -26.17 -10.27
C TYR A 85 -17.39 -27.22 -10.50
N LYS A 86 -16.36 -26.82 -11.26
CA LYS A 86 -15.16 -27.63 -11.50
C LYS A 86 -13.93 -26.80 -11.12
N PRO A 87 -13.02 -27.34 -10.29
CA PRO A 87 -11.80 -26.63 -9.92
C PRO A 87 -11.00 -26.20 -11.14
N ILE A 88 -10.60 -24.93 -11.18
CA ILE A 88 -9.85 -24.35 -12.29
C ILE A 88 -8.38 -24.67 -12.09
N LYS A 89 -7.87 -25.77 -12.66
CA LYS A 89 -6.49 -26.24 -12.40
C LYS A 89 -5.36 -25.27 -12.83
N LYS A 90 -5.68 -24.13 -13.46
CA LYS A 90 -4.72 -23.12 -13.97
C LYS A 90 -5.24 -21.67 -13.85
N SER A 91 -5.86 -21.29 -12.74
CA SER A 91 -6.13 -19.87 -12.46
C SER A 91 -4.86 -19.14 -12.04
N ASN A 92 -4.82 -17.81 -12.20
CA ASN A 92 -3.78 -16.99 -11.58
C ASN A 92 -4.25 -16.56 -10.18
N PRO A 93 -3.34 -16.17 -9.27
CA PRO A 93 -3.74 -15.51 -8.03
C PRO A 93 -4.62 -14.30 -8.34
N ARG A 94 -5.57 -13.99 -7.45
CA ARG A 94 -6.53 -12.90 -7.65
C ARG A 94 -5.86 -11.56 -7.95
N ILE A 95 -4.75 -11.26 -7.28
CA ILE A 95 -3.90 -10.09 -7.59
C ILE A 95 -3.47 -10.04 -9.06
N ILE A 96 -3.10 -11.19 -9.64
CA ILE A 96 -2.63 -11.25 -11.03
C ILE A 96 -3.81 -11.15 -12.00
N GLU A 97 -4.96 -11.71 -11.66
CA GLU A 97 -6.18 -11.58 -12.46
C GLU A 97 -6.71 -10.14 -12.45
N GLU A 98 -6.67 -9.46 -11.30
CA GLU A 98 -6.94 -8.02 -11.20
C GLU A 98 -5.96 -7.22 -12.08
N ILE A 99 -4.66 -7.50 -12.02
CA ILE A 99 -3.65 -6.85 -12.90
C ILE A 99 -3.94 -7.12 -14.39
N LYS A 100 -4.48 -8.30 -14.74
CA LYS A 100 -4.83 -8.66 -16.12
C LYS A 100 -6.13 -8.00 -16.57
N GLU A 101 -7.18 -8.02 -15.76
CA GLU A 101 -8.42 -7.27 -16.02
C GLU A 101 -8.14 -5.77 -16.14
N ILE A 102 -7.23 -5.21 -15.34
CA ILE A 102 -6.77 -3.82 -15.48
C ILE A 102 -6.15 -3.58 -16.88
N LYS A 103 -5.40 -4.55 -17.42
CA LYS A 103 -4.83 -4.45 -18.78
C LYS A 103 -5.89 -4.62 -19.87
N GLU A 104 -6.89 -5.49 -19.66
CA GLU A 104 -7.91 -5.83 -20.66
C GLU A 104 -9.08 -4.84 -20.72
N ILE A 105 -9.47 -4.24 -19.58
CA ILE A 105 -10.55 -3.24 -19.51
C ILE A 105 -10.11 -1.92 -20.17
N ASN A 106 -8.81 -1.68 -20.37
CA ASN A 106 -8.35 -0.37 -20.83
C ASN A 106 -7.19 -0.34 -21.83
N PRO A 107 -7.31 -0.93 -23.04
CA PRO A 107 -6.28 -0.78 -24.06
C PRO A 107 -6.21 0.63 -24.66
N LYS A 108 -7.24 1.48 -24.44
CA LYS A 108 -7.41 2.76 -25.15
C LYS A 108 -7.33 4.03 -24.31
N ASN A 109 -7.34 3.98 -22.98
CA ASN A 109 -7.25 5.16 -22.11
C ASN A 109 -6.28 4.96 -20.92
N ILE A 110 -5.13 4.32 -21.13
CA ILE A 110 -4.00 4.48 -20.19
C ILE A 110 -3.56 5.94 -20.32
N LYS A 111 -4.06 6.81 -19.43
CA LYS A 111 -3.42 8.11 -19.21
C LYS A 111 -2.01 7.79 -18.72
N ASN A 112 -1.04 7.79 -19.63
CA ASN A 112 0.37 7.67 -19.28
C ASN A 112 0.67 8.76 -18.24
N ILE A 113 1.05 8.36 -17.04
CA ILE A 113 1.57 9.30 -16.05
C ILE A 113 2.95 9.76 -16.53
N ASP A 114 3.22 11.07 -16.48
CA ASP A 114 4.57 11.60 -16.64
C ASP A 114 5.38 11.36 -15.36
N SER A 115 5.76 10.10 -15.12
CA SER A 115 6.61 9.70 -14.00
C SER A 115 7.75 8.81 -14.46
N ARG A 116 8.93 9.01 -13.86
CA ARG A 116 10.12 8.16 -14.02
C ARG A 116 10.32 7.20 -12.83
N ILE A 117 9.46 7.27 -11.83
CA ILE A 117 9.54 6.51 -10.57
C ILE A 117 8.37 5.52 -10.46
N ILE A 118 7.15 6.00 -10.66
CA ILE A 118 5.93 5.20 -10.52
C ILE A 118 5.27 4.91 -11.87
N LYS A 119 4.40 3.90 -11.86
CA LYS A 119 3.61 3.42 -13.01
C LYS A 119 2.13 3.56 -12.71
N PHE A 120 1.28 3.38 -13.72
CA PHE A 120 -0.18 3.46 -13.61
C PHE A 120 -0.75 2.68 -12.41
N GLN A 121 -0.36 1.42 -12.21
CA GLN A 121 -0.81 0.61 -11.05
C GLN A 121 -0.54 1.26 -9.68
N HIS A 122 0.58 1.98 -9.53
CA HIS A 122 0.89 2.71 -8.29
C HIS A 122 -0.05 3.89 -8.13
N THR A 123 -0.29 4.64 -9.20
CA THR A 123 -1.22 5.78 -9.19
C THR A 123 -2.64 5.34 -8.88
N GLU A 124 -3.05 4.17 -9.33
CA GLU A 124 -4.34 3.57 -9.07
C GLU A 124 -4.50 3.23 -7.58
N LEU A 125 -3.53 2.54 -6.99
CA LEU A 125 -3.54 2.20 -5.57
C LEU A 125 -3.51 3.46 -4.68
N ILE A 126 -2.68 4.45 -5.03
CA ILE A 126 -2.64 5.75 -4.36
C ILE A 126 -4.00 6.44 -4.47
N SER A 127 -4.64 6.40 -5.65
CA SER A 127 -5.97 6.97 -5.89
C SER A 127 -7.06 6.33 -5.04
N LYS A 128 -7.09 4.99 -4.96
CA LYS A 128 -8.00 4.25 -4.06
C LYS A 128 -7.80 4.69 -2.61
N TRP A 129 -6.55 4.88 -2.19
CA TRP A 129 -6.25 5.37 -0.86
C TRP A 129 -6.63 6.84 -0.65
N ILE A 130 -6.56 7.72 -1.65
CA ILE A 130 -7.10 9.08 -1.50
C ILE A 130 -8.61 9.01 -1.20
N ASP A 131 -9.34 8.11 -1.85
CA ASP A 131 -10.79 7.93 -1.65
C ASP A 131 -11.18 7.03 -0.46
N ARG A 132 -10.20 6.54 0.31
CA ARG A 132 -10.40 5.58 1.43
C ARG A 132 -11.11 4.30 1.01
N LEU A 133 -10.87 3.86 -0.23
CA LEU A 133 -11.40 2.63 -0.79
C LEU A 133 -10.51 1.44 -0.41
N GLU A 134 -11.13 0.27 -0.26
CA GLU A 134 -10.41 -1.01 -0.18
C GLU A 134 -9.76 -1.35 -1.54
N ILE A 135 -8.82 -2.29 -1.54
CA ILE A 135 -8.11 -2.68 -2.78
C ILE A 135 -9.10 -3.26 -3.80
N THR A 136 -10.14 -3.96 -3.35
CA THR A 136 -11.17 -4.59 -4.20
C THR A 136 -12.22 -3.62 -4.71
N ASP A 137 -12.34 -2.44 -4.11
CA ASP A 137 -13.35 -1.47 -4.49
C ASP A 137 -13.09 -0.91 -5.89
N LYS A 138 -14.18 -0.70 -6.64
CA LYS A 138 -14.14 -0.02 -7.93
C LYS A 138 -13.86 1.47 -7.72
N ILE A 139 -12.91 2.00 -8.48
CA ILE A 139 -12.60 3.43 -8.48
C ILE A 139 -13.80 4.21 -9.03
N LYS A 140 -14.27 5.19 -8.25
CA LYS A 140 -15.34 6.10 -8.65
C LYS A 140 -14.82 7.41 -9.22
N ASN A 141 -13.68 7.89 -8.71
CA ASN A 141 -13.04 9.13 -9.15
C ASN A 141 -11.68 8.82 -9.76
N TYR A 142 -11.43 9.33 -10.96
CA TYR A 142 -10.09 9.30 -11.53
C TYR A 142 -9.32 10.53 -11.09
N TYR A 143 -8.05 10.32 -10.78
CA TYR A 143 -7.14 11.40 -10.41
C TYR A 143 -6.09 11.59 -11.50
N GLU A 144 -5.90 12.82 -11.91
CA GLU A 144 -4.79 13.22 -12.75
C GLU A 144 -3.59 13.61 -11.87
N PHE A 145 -2.46 12.97 -12.12
CA PHE A 145 -1.19 13.23 -11.44
C PHE A 145 -0.38 14.22 -12.28
N LYS A 146 -0.52 15.52 -11.99
CA LYS A 146 0.21 16.59 -12.68
C LYS A 146 1.57 16.77 -12.05
N LEU A 147 2.65 16.48 -12.77
CA LEU A 147 4.02 16.66 -12.28
C LEU A 147 4.26 18.14 -11.93
N LEU A 148 4.60 18.42 -10.68
CA LEU A 148 5.01 19.75 -10.21
C LEU A 148 6.53 19.89 -10.23
N TYR A 149 7.22 18.85 -9.76
CA TYR A 149 8.66 18.88 -9.55
C TYR A 149 9.27 17.51 -9.83
N ARG A 150 10.42 17.50 -10.49
CA ARG A 150 11.25 16.32 -10.73
C ARG A 150 12.72 16.71 -10.50
N SER A 151 13.43 15.92 -9.71
CA SER A 151 14.86 16.10 -9.45
C SER A 151 15.62 14.78 -9.60
N GLU A 152 16.73 14.83 -10.35
CA GLU A 152 17.64 13.71 -10.59
C GLU A 152 19.10 13.99 -10.19
N LEU A 153 19.51 15.26 -10.14
CA LEU A 153 20.92 15.65 -9.93
C LEU A 153 21.10 16.76 -8.88
N ASP A 154 20.15 17.69 -8.80
CA ASP A 154 20.22 18.84 -7.92
C ASP A 154 18.90 19.01 -7.17
N PHE A 155 18.80 18.35 -6.03
CA PHE A 155 17.65 18.46 -5.13
C PHE A 155 17.73 19.79 -4.36
N SER A 156 17.90 20.93 -5.03
CA SER A 156 18.39 22.23 -4.50
C SER A 156 17.50 22.95 -3.48
N GLY A 157 16.73 22.25 -2.64
CA GLY A 157 15.84 22.88 -1.67
C GLY A 157 14.63 23.58 -2.30
N LYS A 158 14.46 23.48 -3.63
CA LYS A 158 13.36 24.07 -4.42
C LYS A 158 11.97 23.54 -4.08
N PHE A 159 11.87 22.59 -3.16
CA PHE A 159 10.59 22.05 -2.73
C PHE A 159 9.66 23.17 -2.25
N HIS A 160 10.12 24.02 -1.33
CA HIS A 160 9.30 25.11 -0.81
C HIS A 160 8.98 26.18 -1.87
N GLU A 161 9.93 26.46 -2.77
CA GLU A 161 9.70 27.37 -3.90
C GLU A 161 8.55 26.90 -4.81
N ILE A 162 8.45 25.59 -5.05
CA ILE A 162 7.51 25.02 -6.02
C ILE A 162 6.20 24.53 -5.37
N CYS A 163 6.30 23.93 -4.20
CA CYS A 163 5.22 23.15 -3.59
C CYS A 163 4.52 23.87 -2.42
N ASP A 164 5.09 24.95 -1.87
CA ASP A 164 4.37 25.73 -0.86
C ASP A 164 3.07 26.27 -1.44
N ASN A 165 2.04 26.32 -0.60
CA ASN A 165 0.69 26.70 -0.97
C ASN A 165 -0.03 25.77 -1.96
N GLN A 166 0.61 24.68 -2.45
CA GLN A 166 -0.04 23.66 -3.27
C GLN A 166 -0.71 22.60 -2.37
N PRO A 167 -2.04 22.44 -2.42
CA PRO A 167 -2.74 21.35 -1.75
C PRO A 167 -2.75 20.08 -2.62
N GLY A 168 -3.09 18.95 -2.01
CA GLY A 168 -3.34 17.70 -2.72
C GLY A 168 -2.11 17.21 -3.48
N THR A 169 -0.96 17.12 -2.82
CA THR A 169 0.29 16.69 -3.45
C THR A 169 0.63 15.24 -3.11
N VAL A 170 1.13 14.49 -4.08
CA VAL A 170 1.76 13.18 -3.87
C VAL A 170 3.26 13.31 -4.09
N THR A 171 4.01 12.93 -3.07
CA THR A 171 5.46 12.89 -3.05
C THR A 171 5.92 11.46 -3.31
N VAL A 172 6.88 11.26 -4.23
CA VAL A 172 7.52 9.95 -4.47
C VAL A 172 9.04 10.08 -4.57
N VAL A 173 9.75 9.18 -3.90
CA VAL A 173 11.22 9.06 -3.97
C VAL A 173 11.61 7.63 -4.30
N LYS A 174 12.61 7.47 -5.17
CA LYS A 174 13.31 6.21 -5.41
C LYS A 174 14.64 6.24 -4.67
N LEU A 175 14.98 5.17 -3.95
CA LEU A 175 16.23 5.10 -3.21
C LEU A 175 17.38 4.59 -4.08
N LYS A 176 18.58 5.13 -3.84
CA LYS A 176 19.78 4.74 -4.56
C LYS A 176 20.21 3.32 -4.18
N GLY A 177 20.44 2.50 -5.21
CA GLY A 177 20.88 1.11 -5.03
C GLY A 177 19.77 0.13 -4.67
N SER A 178 18.50 0.53 -4.79
CA SER A 178 17.35 -0.37 -4.65
C SER A 178 16.24 -0.04 -5.63
N ASN A 179 15.26 -0.95 -5.75
CA ASN A 179 14.00 -0.69 -6.44
C ASN A 179 12.92 -0.16 -5.48
N GLU A 180 13.31 0.25 -4.27
CA GLU A 180 12.38 0.74 -3.26
C GLU A 180 11.90 2.15 -3.61
N ILE A 181 10.58 2.34 -3.52
CA ILE A 181 9.93 3.64 -3.63
C ILE A 181 9.29 3.96 -2.29
N LEU A 182 9.48 5.19 -1.81
CA LEU A 182 8.77 5.74 -0.65
C LEU A 182 7.98 6.97 -1.07
N GLY A 183 6.94 7.29 -0.33
CA GLY A 183 6.16 8.48 -0.63
C GLY A 183 5.07 8.79 0.37
N GLY A 184 4.39 9.90 0.13
CA GLY A 184 3.28 10.34 0.96
C GLY A 184 2.35 11.29 0.22
N PHE A 185 1.09 11.26 0.60
CA PHE A 185 0.05 12.15 0.11
C PHE A 185 -0.26 13.20 1.16
N ASN A 186 -0.15 14.47 0.79
CA ASN A 186 -0.58 15.60 1.59
C ASN A 186 -1.84 16.23 0.97
N PRO A 187 -3.02 16.17 1.64
CA PRO A 187 -4.25 16.76 1.13
C PRO A 187 -4.29 18.30 1.25
N ILE A 188 -3.51 18.89 2.16
CA ILE A 188 -3.52 20.33 2.46
C ILE A 188 -2.28 21.03 1.91
N LYS A 189 -2.24 22.36 2.04
CA LYS A 189 -1.11 23.17 1.56
C LYS A 189 0.14 22.94 2.39
N TRP A 190 1.30 22.83 1.73
CA TRP A 190 2.61 22.97 2.38
C TRP A 190 2.86 24.40 2.82
N LYS A 191 3.64 24.54 3.90
CA LYS A 191 4.03 25.82 4.50
C LYS A 191 5.51 25.76 4.89
N TYR A 192 6.09 26.93 5.15
CA TYR A 192 7.41 27.08 5.75
C TYR A 192 7.28 27.87 7.05
N VAL A 193 6.93 27.17 8.15
CA VAL A 193 6.57 27.81 9.44
C VAL A 193 7.18 27.14 10.68
N TYR A 194 7.99 26.10 10.50
CA TYR A 194 8.60 25.29 11.56
C TYR A 194 7.60 24.70 12.57
N ASP A 195 6.43 24.31 12.09
CA ASP A 195 5.36 23.76 12.93
C ASP A 195 4.63 22.58 12.25
N TYR A 196 3.84 21.86 13.02
CA TYR A 196 2.99 20.81 12.52
C TYR A 196 1.74 21.37 11.85
N SER A 197 1.18 20.59 10.93
CA SER A 197 -0.14 20.85 10.39
C SER A 197 -1.02 19.62 10.51
N ALA A 198 -2.25 19.87 10.94
CA ALA A 198 -3.19 18.82 11.25
C ALA A 198 -3.96 18.36 10.01
N THR A 199 -4.06 17.04 9.84
CA THR A 199 -4.95 16.41 8.85
C THR A 199 -5.12 14.93 9.15
N LYS A 200 -6.31 14.40 8.89
CA LYS A 200 -6.62 12.96 8.98
C LYS A 200 -6.51 12.22 7.65
N ASP A 201 -6.42 12.96 6.55
CA ASP A 201 -6.53 12.42 5.19
C ASP A 201 -5.15 12.17 4.55
N SER A 202 -4.08 12.61 5.20
CA SER A 202 -2.71 12.27 4.81
C SER A 202 -2.42 10.77 5.01
N PHE A 203 -1.51 10.24 4.20
CA PHE A 203 -0.98 8.89 4.35
C PHE A 203 0.42 8.80 3.77
N ILE A 204 1.21 7.86 4.26
CA ILE A 204 2.53 7.53 3.73
C ILE A 204 2.53 6.09 3.22
N PHE A 205 3.45 5.81 2.29
CA PHE A 205 3.55 4.52 1.64
C PHE A 205 4.98 4.12 1.28
N SER A 206 5.16 2.82 1.09
CA SER A 206 6.34 2.24 0.48
C SER A 206 5.98 1.14 -0.52
N PHE A 207 6.79 0.99 -1.55
CA PHE A 207 6.78 -0.12 -2.49
C PHE A 207 8.17 -0.74 -2.51
N LYS A 208 8.27 -2.04 -2.25
CA LYS A 208 9.58 -2.72 -2.23
C LYS A 208 10.19 -2.88 -3.64
N ASP A 209 9.35 -2.84 -4.67
CA ASP A 209 9.73 -3.00 -6.06
C ASP A 209 9.04 -1.94 -6.93
N SER A 210 9.82 -1.15 -7.66
CA SER A 210 9.33 -0.09 -8.55
C SER A 210 8.49 -0.60 -9.72
N ASP A 211 8.50 -1.90 -10.00
CA ASP A 211 7.71 -2.51 -11.04
C ASP A 211 6.42 -3.16 -10.54
N SER A 212 6.15 -3.15 -9.23
CA SER A 212 5.05 -3.92 -8.62
C SER A 212 4.45 -3.27 -7.37
N ILE A 213 3.12 -3.30 -7.27
CA ILE A 213 2.39 -2.87 -6.06
C ILE A 213 2.21 -4.00 -5.04
N VAL A 214 2.70 -5.21 -5.31
CA VAL A 214 2.38 -6.40 -4.51
C VAL A 214 2.93 -6.29 -3.07
N ASN A 215 4.17 -5.84 -2.93
CA ASN A 215 4.83 -5.69 -1.63
C ASN A 215 4.82 -4.21 -1.21
N HIS A 216 3.62 -3.70 -0.94
CA HIS A 216 3.41 -2.34 -0.50
C HIS A 216 3.11 -2.24 0.99
N ILE A 217 3.43 -1.10 1.60
CA ILE A 217 2.95 -0.71 2.92
C ILE A 217 2.24 0.63 2.75
N LEU A 218 1.04 0.73 3.31
CA LEU A 218 0.25 1.95 3.38
C LEU A 218 -0.09 2.24 4.84
N SER A 219 0.06 3.50 5.25
CA SER A 219 0.03 3.90 6.64
C SER A 219 -0.73 5.22 6.78
N ARG A 220 -1.84 5.22 7.53
CA ARG A 220 -2.60 6.45 7.81
C ARG A 220 -1.99 7.23 8.96
N VAL A 221 -2.39 8.49 9.03
CA VAL A 221 -2.14 9.32 10.21
C VAL A 221 -2.83 8.68 11.43
N LYS A 222 -2.06 8.53 12.51
CA LYS A 222 -2.54 8.15 13.84
C LYS A 222 -2.67 9.38 14.75
N ASP A 223 -1.71 10.30 14.68
CA ASP A 223 -1.72 11.57 15.41
C ASP A 223 -2.03 12.71 14.43
N GLU A 224 -3.31 13.06 14.33
CA GLU A 224 -3.80 14.07 13.38
C GLU A 224 -3.13 15.41 13.56
N ALA A 225 -2.82 15.82 14.80
CA ALA A 225 -2.19 17.11 15.11
C ALA A 225 -0.75 17.19 14.57
N LYS A 226 -0.10 16.05 14.35
CA LYS A 226 1.29 15.95 13.88
C LYS A 226 1.41 15.28 12.51
N ALA A 227 0.37 15.33 11.69
CA ALA A 227 0.35 14.65 10.39
C ALA A 227 1.46 15.12 9.42
N LEU A 228 1.78 16.40 9.43
CA LEU A 228 2.77 17.02 8.55
C LEU A 228 3.67 17.94 9.37
N TYR A 229 4.94 18.03 9.02
CA TYR A 229 5.89 18.96 9.62
C TYR A 229 6.40 19.95 8.56
N ASN A 230 6.20 21.24 8.80
CA ASN A 230 6.50 22.33 7.85
C ASN A 230 7.81 23.03 8.21
N GLY A 231 8.91 22.28 8.25
CA GLY A 231 10.25 22.79 8.58
C GLY A 231 11.04 23.28 7.37
N ASN A 232 12.37 23.33 7.50
CA ASN A 232 13.31 23.67 6.43
C ASN A 232 13.84 22.46 5.66
N HIS A 233 12.99 21.46 5.48
CA HIS A 233 13.33 20.20 4.84
C HIS A 233 12.63 20.10 3.49
N GLY A 234 12.72 18.95 2.84
CA GLY A 234 11.72 18.61 1.83
C GLY A 234 10.38 18.24 2.50
N PRO A 235 9.50 17.52 1.79
CA PRO A 235 8.29 16.95 2.37
C PRO A 235 8.61 16.18 3.65
N SER A 236 7.88 16.52 4.71
CA SER A 236 7.99 15.84 5.99
C SER A 236 6.59 15.48 6.49
N PHE A 237 6.35 14.18 6.53
CA PHE A 237 5.14 13.56 7.07
C PHE A 237 5.44 13.07 8.47
N GLY A 238 4.61 13.47 9.42
CA GLY A 238 4.72 13.00 10.79
C GLY A 238 5.90 13.60 11.54
N HIS A 239 6.20 13.01 12.69
CA HIS A 239 7.43 13.29 13.44
C HIS A 239 8.61 12.49 12.86
N SER A 240 8.92 12.75 11.58
CA SER A 240 9.90 11.98 10.78
C SER A 240 9.45 10.56 10.42
N ASP A 241 8.13 10.32 10.35
CA ASP A 241 7.59 9.05 9.85
C ASP A 241 8.01 8.82 8.40
N LEU A 242 8.00 9.89 7.60
CA LEU A 242 8.71 10.01 6.34
C LEU A 242 9.21 11.44 6.18
N ARG A 243 10.52 11.64 6.12
CA ARG A 243 11.12 12.96 5.91
C ARG A 243 12.19 12.90 4.83
N ILE A 244 12.08 13.80 3.87
CA ILE A 244 13.13 14.06 2.87
C ILE A 244 13.94 15.26 3.36
N TYR A 245 15.26 15.12 3.48
CA TYR A 245 16.13 16.17 4.01
C TYR A 245 17.53 16.09 3.40
N TYR A 246 18.26 17.20 3.50
CA TYR A 246 19.68 17.22 3.18
C TYR A 246 20.50 16.74 4.38
N SER A 247 21.24 15.64 4.22
CA SER A 247 22.14 15.13 5.24
C SER A 247 23.53 15.73 5.04
N ASN A 248 23.94 16.60 5.96
CA ASN A 248 25.28 17.21 5.96
C ASN A 248 26.39 16.16 6.15
N TYR A 249 26.09 15.01 6.77
CA TYR A 249 27.06 13.95 7.02
C TYR A 249 27.52 13.26 5.73
N VAL A 250 26.58 12.99 4.83
CA VAL A 250 26.87 12.34 3.53
C VAL A 250 26.86 13.33 2.35
N ASN A 251 26.65 14.61 2.65
CA ASN A 251 26.54 15.73 1.70
C ASN A 251 25.52 15.46 0.58
N LYS A 252 24.40 14.81 0.92
CA LYS A 252 23.40 14.30 -0.03
C LYS A 252 22.00 14.38 0.54
N TRP A 253 21.02 14.40 -0.36
CA TRP A 253 19.62 14.24 0.00
C TRP A 253 19.32 12.80 0.37
N GLY A 254 18.68 12.65 1.51
CA GLY A 254 18.32 11.37 2.07
C GLY A 254 16.88 11.35 2.56
N VAL A 255 16.48 10.16 2.97
CA VAL A 255 15.18 9.90 3.58
C VAL A 255 15.37 9.35 4.99
N CYS A 256 14.56 9.86 5.91
CA CYS A 256 14.40 9.31 7.25
C CYS A 256 13.01 8.68 7.35
N CYS A 257 12.92 7.49 7.97
CA CYS A 257 11.67 6.81 8.26
C CYS A 257 11.67 6.38 9.72
N ARG A 258 10.60 6.71 10.44
CA ARG A 258 10.34 6.32 11.83
C ARG A 258 8.88 5.92 11.98
N LYS A 259 8.51 5.43 13.16
CA LYS A 259 7.10 5.24 13.52
C LYS A 259 6.80 6.15 14.70
N ALA A 260 6.01 7.20 14.46
CA ALA A 260 5.61 8.15 15.49
C ALA A 260 4.15 8.61 15.29
N SER A 261 3.87 9.35 14.23
CA SER A 261 2.56 9.98 13.96
C SER A 261 1.69 9.19 12.99
N TYR A 262 2.22 8.13 12.38
CA TYR A 262 1.50 7.24 11.45
C TYR A 262 1.37 5.82 12.01
N GLU A 263 0.36 5.08 11.55
CA GLU A 263 -0.03 3.77 12.09
C GLU A 263 1.08 2.71 11.98
N LYS A 264 1.74 2.66 10.82
CA LYS A 264 2.72 1.65 10.42
C LYS A 264 4.05 2.30 10.05
N LEU A 265 5.13 1.60 10.41
CA LEU A 265 6.47 1.87 9.89
C LEU A 265 6.51 1.43 8.42
N ILE A 266 6.84 2.33 7.50
CA ILE A 266 6.88 2.02 6.05
C ILE A 266 8.22 1.43 5.58
N ARG A 267 9.27 1.57 6.38
CA ARG A 267 10.60 1.06 6.05
C ARG A 267 11.38 0.73 7.33
N PRO A 268 12.01 -0.46 7.43
CA PRO A 268 12.85 -0.81 8.57
C PRO A 268 13.94 0.24 8.83
N ILE A 269 14.24 0.50 10.10
CA ILE A 269 15.29 1.45 10.50
C ILE A 269 16.65 0.81 10.18
N THR A 270 17.32 1.32 9.16
CA THR A 270 18.72 1.04 8.87
C THR A 270 19.57 2.10 9.55
N GLY A 271 20.66 1.72 10.23
CA GLY A 271 21.53 2.66 10.94
C GLY A 271 22.25 3.69 10.06
N ALA A 272 22.04 3.68 8.74
CA ALA A 272 22.56 4.64 7.79
C ALA A 272 21.43 5.37 7.04
N ASP A 273 21.63 6.67 6.81
CA ASP A 273 20.79 7.52 5.98
C ASP A 273 20.69 6.95 4.56
N SER A 274 19.46 6.78 4.06
CA SER A 274 19.25 6.25 2.71
C SER A 274 19.25 7.38 1.70
N VAL A 275 20.17 7.30 0.74
CA VAL A 275 20.35 8.31 -0.31
C VAL A 275 19.25 8.20 -1.35
N ILE A 276 18.70 9.34 -1.77
CA ILE A 276 17.69 9.40 -2.82
C ILE A 276 18.37 9.35 -4.20
N GLU A 277 17.81 8.54 -5.11
CA GLU A 277 18.20 8.49 -6.53
C GLU A 277 17.35 9.42 -7.39
N LYS A 278 16.03 9.38 -7.20
CA LYS A 278 15.07 10.18 -7.95
C LYS A 278 13.98 10.70 -7.03
N TYR A 279 13.45 11.87 -7.34
CA TYR A 279 12.41 12.53 -6.56
C TYR A 279 11.41 13.22 -7.48
N GLU A 280 10.13 12.94 -7.28
CA GLU A 280 9.03 13.61 -7.98
C GLU A 280 7.94 14.04 -6.99
N VAL A 281 7.32 15.18 -7.28
CA VAL A 281 6.11 15.66 -6.58
C VAL A 281 5.04 15.93 -7.62
N PHE A 282 3.86 15.40 -7.39
CA PHE A 282 2.69 15.55 -8.23
C PHE A 282 1.62 16.35 -7.51
N ARG A 283 0.89 17.20 -8.22
CA ARG A 283 -0.40 17.73 -7.79
C ARG A 283 -1.50 16.81 -8.30
N ILE A 284 -2.42 16.48 -7.41
CA ILE A 284 -3.57 15.65 -7.70
C ILE A 284 -4.75 16.54 -8.07
N VAL A 285 -5.36 16.25 -9.21
CA VAL A 285 -6.57 16.92 -9.69
C VAL A 285 -7.61 15.85 -9.98
N LYS A 286 -8.84 16.01 -9.46
CA LYS A 286 -9.95 15.14 -9.85
C LYS A 286 -10.24 15.36 -11.33
N ALA A 287 -10.24 14.26 -12.10
CA ALA A 287 -10.48 14.26 -13.54
C ALA A 287 -11.96 14.08 -13.87
#